data_AF-A0AAE7AIG8-F1
#
_entry.id   AF-A0AAE7AIG8-F1
#
_cell.length_a   1.000
_cell.length_b   1.000
_cell.length_c   1.000
_cell.angle_alpha   90.00
_cell.angle_beta   90.00
_cell.angle_gamma   90.00
#
_symmetry.space_group_name_H-M   'P 1'
#
loop_
_entity.id
_entity.type
_entity.pdbx_description
1 polymer ?
#
loop_
_entity_poly.entity_id
_entity_poly.type
_entity_poly.pdbx_seq_one_letter_code
_entity_poly.pdbx_strand_id
1 'polypeptide(L)'
;MTRRQRHNLLLAAISLLFLFSSVWGLLLQNRHEQLVDMFYRNTHWNISQVMLESQRFLYDLRLYRAGALEMETLSLDYDLLWNRLDVFLVSSETADARTRHGLGSVLARLFEEVKALEPQMQAGKLQEGEALVRSQARIAALTRQVEQIGDHILSGQEREASLNQLRQSLFWIQIWQLILLVMGGVLVFALIRTNLQNRRLSLLDPMTRLGNRRALQGQLRQSLQRNHAQALVVLDLKRFKQVNDLLGYQVGDRLLQAVSARLRQAYPGRAYRLGGDEFAVVLAGEQPGLESQMDAMVSLLQFEFVTRESSFDLACRFGVARAMEGEDADQLLEQAILALNQAKRDNATLIWFQPAMKASLSMSQRQLHQLREWLAGTAPSPLETISQTLEDERGQRVLNISLRWRVGQQGCDMDWMQERGVLGQVVARLLTDAEHQQPLLLVLHQQSQLAHVLAYLPPLEEKVLILALPTLTEDAALLEKVSQRGCVLALRELGSRAPALLRAGWPVRYWLPDPSDHDVLLQPLARQLGLLRLGRPAEEQEGETRRQREPC
;
A
#
# COMPACT_ATOMS: atom_id res chain seq x y z
N MET A 1 29.84 -25.89 7.80
CA MET A 1 29.17 -24.58 7.58
C MET A 1 27.73 -24.79 7.18
N THR A 2 26.79 -24.16 7.88
CA THR A 2 25.36 -24.20 7.52
C THR A 2 25.09 -23.37 6.25
N ARG A 3 24.01 -23.67 5.51
CA ARG A 3 23.60 -22.91 4.31
C ARG A 3 23.46 -21.40 4.58
N ARG A 4 23.04 -21.06 5.80
CA ARG A 4 22.92 -19.68 6.31
C ARG A 4 24.29 -19.01 6.53
N GLN A 5 25.27 -19.74 7.07
CA GLN A 5 26.64 -19.23 7.22
C GLN A 5 27.30 -18.95 5.87
N ARG A 6 27.14 -19.86 4.89
CA ARG A 6 27.65 -19.64 3.52
C ARG A 6 27.03 -18.41 2.86
N HIS A 7 25.72 -18.21 3.05
CA HIS A 7 25.04 -17.04 2.52
C HIS A 7 25.51 -15.73 3.16
N ASN A 8 25.65 -15.69 4.49
CA ASN A 8 26.15 -14.51 5.20
C ASN A 8 27.59 -14.16 4.80
N LEU A 9 28.45 -15.17 4.62
CA LEU A 9 29.82 -14.98 4.13
C LEU A 9 29.84 -14.42 2.71
N LEU A 10 28.93 -14.90 1.85
CA LEU A 10 28.81 -14.41 0.47
C LEU A 10 28.34 -12.95 0.45
N LEU A 11 27.41 -12.57 1.33
CA LEU A 11 26.93 -11.19 1.46
C LEU A 11 28.01 -10.25 2.01
N ALA A 12 28.81 -10.72 2.97
CA ALA A 12 29.97 -10.00 3.48
C ALA A 12 31.04 -9.80 2.39
N ALA A 13 31.34 -10.85 1.61
CA ALA A 13 32.30 -10.77 0.50
C ALA A 13 31.85 -9.78 -0.58
N ILE A 14 30.57 -9.79 -0.97
CA ILE A 14 29.98 -8.83 -1.92
C ILE A 14 30.13 -7.39 -1.39
N SER A 15 29.85 -7.18 -0.10
CA SER A 15 29.94 -5.86 0.52
C SER A 15 31.38 -5.33 0.56
N LEU A 16 32.35 -6.19 0.86
CA LEU A 16 33.77 -5.85 0.84
C LEU A 16 34.27 -5.52 -0.57
N LEU A 17 33.85 -6.30 -1.57
CA LEU A 17 34.17 -6.04 -2.99
C LEU A 17 33.60 -4.71 -3.47
N PHE A 18 32.37 -4.38 -3.08
CA PHE A 18 31.76 -3.09 -3.39
C PHE A 18 32.57 -1.93 -2.79
N LEU A 19 32.96 -2.05 -1.52
CA LEU A 19 33.72 -1.02 -0.81
C LEU A 19 35.13 -0.84 -1.42
N PHE A 20 35.80 -1.95 -1.75
CA PHE A 20 37.09 -1.92 -2.44
C PHE A 20 36.99 -1.27 -3.82
N SER A 21 35.99 -1.63 -4.62
CA SER A 21 35.73 -1.04 -5.94
C SER A 21 35.47 0.47 -5.86
N SER A 22 34.75 0.92 -4.82
CA SER A 22 34.46 2.34 -4.60
C SER A 22 35.73 3.13 -4.27
N VAL A 23 36.54 2.63 -3.34
CA VAL A 23 37.82 3.26 -2.96
C VAL A 23 38.78 3.29 -4.13
N TRP A 24 38.91 2.18 -4.87
CA TRP A 24 39.80 2.10 -6.03
C TRP A 24 39.36 3.04 -7.16
N GLY A 25 38.05 3.13 -7.43
CA GLY A 25 37.50 4.07 -8.40
C GLY A 25 37.83 5.53 -8.06
N LEU A 26 37.69 5.93 -6.80
CA LEU A 26 38.05 7.28 -6.32
C LEU A 26 39.56 7.57 -6.47
N LEU A 27 40.41 6.60 -6.12
CA LEU A 27 41.86 6.74 -6.28
C LEU A 27 42.27 6.88 -7.74
N LEU A 28 41.63 6.13 -8.63
CA LEU A 28 41.90 6.19 -10.07
C LEU A 28 41.46 7.52 -10.68
N GLN A 29 40.30 8.04 -10.26
CA GLN A 29 39.81 9.36 -10.69
C GLN A 29 40.75 10.49 -10.25
N ASN A 30 41.17 10.50 -8.98
CA ASN A 30 42.09 11.52 -8.46
C ASN A 30 43.45 11.50 -9.20
N ARG A 31 43.98 10.30 -9.50
CA ARG A 31 45.20 10.16 -10.33
C ARG A 31 45.00 10.68 -11.75
N HIS A 32 43.82 10.48 -12.34
CA HIS A 32 43.52 10.96 -13.68
C HIS A 32 43.45 12.48 -13.75
N GLU A 33 42.81 13.14 -12.79
CA GLU A 33 42.74 14.60 -12.71
C GLU A 33 44.14 15.23 -12.60
N GLN A 34 45.00 14.69 -11.73
CA GLN A 34 46.38 15.17 -11.58
C GLN A 34 47.22 15.05 -12.87
N LEU A 35 47.04 13.97 -13.63
CA LEU A 35 47.77 13.76 -14.88
C LEU A 35 47.31 14.69 -16.00
N VAL A 36 46.00 14.95 -16.10
CA VAL A 36 45.42 15.85 -17.12
C VAL A 36 45.88 17.29 -16.91
N ASP A 37 45.80 17.79 -15.67
CA ASP A 37 46.06 19.20 -15.38
C ASP A 37 47.56 19.55 -15.48
N MET A 38 48.44 18.67 -15.01
CA MET A 38 49.90 18.90 -15.03
C MET A 38 50.49 18.87 -16.46
N PHE A 39 50.10 17.88 -17.27
CA PHE A 39 50.74 17.68 -18.58
C PHE A 39 50.11 18.53 -19.69
N TYR A 40 48.79 18.65 -19.74
CA TYR A 40 48.13 19.12 -20.96
C TYR A 40 47.68 20.57 -20.97
N ARG A 41 47.20 21.11 -19.85
CA ARG A 41 46.71 22.50 -19.85
C ARG A 41 47.84 23.49 -19.62
N ASN A 42 48.65 23.29 -18.59
CA ASN A 42 49.54 24.34 -18.12
C ASN A 42 50.92 24.27 -18.78
N THR A 43 51.52 23.08 -18.94
CA THR A 43 52.85 22.93 -19.54
C THR A 43 52.87 23.29 -21.04
N HIS A 44 51.94 22.75 -21.83
CA HIS A 44 51.83 23.05 -23.26
C HIS A 44 51.57 24.55 -23.51
N TRP A 45 50.65 25.15 -22.74
CA TRP A 45 50.35 26.57 -22.86
C TRP A 45 51.57 27.42 -22.54
N ASN A 46 52.28 27.14 -21.44
CA ASN A 46 53.49 27.86 -21.05
C ASN A 46 54.61 27.77 -22.11
N ILE A 47 54.83 26.58 -22.71
CA ILE A 47 55.83 26.41 -23.79
C ILE A 47 55.44 27.26 -25.02
N SER A 48 54.19 27.16 -25.47
CA SER A 48 53.72 27.93 -26.64
C SER A 48 53.79 29.44 -26.41
N GLN A 49 53.45 29.92 -25.21
CA GLN A 49 53.55 31.34 -24.87
C GLN A 49 55.00 31.83 -24.91
N VAL A 50 55.94 31.11 -24.29
CA VAL A 50 57.36 31.49 -24.33
C VAL A 50 57.92 31.48 -25.76
N MET A 51 57.54 30.50 -26.58
CA MET A 51 57.90 30.47 -28.00
C MET A 51 57.38 31.71 -28.74
N LEU A 52 56.08 32.03 -28.61
CA LEU A 52 55.47 33.18 -29.26
C LEU A 52 56.11 34.52 -28.85
N GLU A 53 56.29 34.75 -27.55
CA GLU A 53 56.88 36.01 -27.09
C GLU A 53 58.36 36.13 -27.46
N SER A 54 59.11 35.02 -27.49
CA SER A 54 60.52 35.04 -27.89
C SER A 54 60.69 35.33 -29.38
N GLN A 55 59.78 34.84 -30.23
CA GLN A 55 59.72 35.18 -31.65
C GLN A 55 59.33 36.64 -31.87
N ARG A 56 58.28 37.08 -31.17
CA ARG A 56 57.76 38.44 -31.25
C ARG A 56 58.83 39.45 -30.88
N PHE A 57 59.45 39.30 -29.72
CA PHE A 57 60.55 40.17 -29.28
C PHE A 57 61.71 40.19 -30.29
N LEU A 58 62.10 39.04 -30.84
CA LEU A 58 63.18 38.99 -31.83
C LEU A 58 62.82 39.73 -33.13
N TYR A 59 61.57 39.64 -33.57
CA TYR A 59 61.05 40.35 -34.74
C TYR A 59 61.00 41.87 -34.49
N ASP A 60 60.46 42.28 -33.35
CA ASP A 60 60.34 43.69 -32.97
C ASP A 60 61.72 44.33 -32.75
N LEU A 61 62.69 43.58 -32.22
CA LEU A 61 64.09 43.99 -32.15
C LEU A 61 64.72 44.20 -33.54
N ARG A 62 64.31 43.44 -34.57
CA ARG A 62 64.75 43.68 -35.96
C ARG A 62 64.11 44.93 -36.54
N LEU A 63 62.81 45.15 -36.30
CA LEU A 63 62.10 46.32 -36.79
C LEU A 63 62.61 47.61 -36.15
N TYR A 64 62.85 47.61 -34.84
CA TYR A 64 63.42 48.75 -34.13
C TYR A 64 64.78 49.14 -34.73
N ARG A 65 65.66 48.15 -34.96
CA ARG A 65 66.97 48.38 -35.60
C ARG A 65 66.87 48.86 -37.05
N ALA A 66 65.77 48.59 -37.73
CA ALA A 66 65.49 49.11 -39.07
C ALA A 66 64.84 50.51 -39.04
N GLY A 67 64.63 51.09 -37.86
CA GLY A 67 63.94 52.36 -37.65
C GLY A 67 62.42 52.30 -37.87
N ALA A 68 61.84 51.09 -37.93
CA ALA A 68 60.44 50.86 -38.24
C ALA A 68 59.54 50.63 -37.01
N LEU A 69 60.11 50.62 -35.80
CA LEU A 69 59.39 50.41 -34.53
C LEU A 69 59.87 51.41 -33.48
N GLU A 70 58.94 51.90 -32.66
CA GLU A 70 59.25 52.79 -31.54
C GLU A 70 59.78 52.00 -30.33
N MET A 71 60.54 52.68 -29.46
CA MET A 71 61.12 52.07 -28.26
C MET A 71 60.06 51.60 -27.26
N GLU A 72 58.94 52.32 -27.14
CA GLU A 72 57.86 52.00 -26.20
C GLU A 72 57.28 50.60 -26.47
N THR A 73 57.01 50.29 -27.74
CA THR A 73 56.51 48.97 -28.17
C THR A 73 57.55 47.88 -27.89
N LEU A 74 58.83 48.12 -28.20
CA LEU A 74 59.89 47.15 -27.94
C LEU A 74 60.07 46.87 -26.45
N SER A 75 59.93 47.88 -25.59
CA SER A 75 60.01 47.74 -24.14
C SER A 75 58.86 46.89 -23.60
N LEU A 76 57.65 47.02 -24.16
CA LEU A 76 56.51 46.19 -23.76
C LEU A 76 56.73 44.71 -24.10
N ASP A 77 57.22 44.42 -25.31
CA ASP A 77 57.49 43.04 -25.74
C ASP A 77 58.69 42.44 -24.96
N TYR A 78 59.64 43.28 -24.54
CA TYR A 78 60.70 42.90 -23.59
C TYR A 78 60.13 42.49 -22.23
N ASP A 79 59.28 43.32 -21.62
CA ASP A 79 58.69 43.04 -20.29
C ASP A 79 57.81 41.78 -20.31
N LEU A 80 57.09 41.57 -21.41
CA LEU A 80 56.25 40.40 -21.61
C LEU A 80 57.09 39.13 -21.75
N LEU A 81 58.12 39.14 -22.60
CA LEU A 81 59.05 38.01 -22.73
C LEU A 81 59.76 37.72 -21.41
N TRP A 82 60.23 38.76 -20.71
CA TRP A 82 60.89 38.66 -19.42
C TRP A 82 60.03 37.90 -18.41
N ASN A 83 58.78 38.35 -18.23
CA ASN A 83 57.84 37.72 -17.30
C ASN A 83 57.55 36.26 -17.69
N ARG A 84 57.35 35.97 -18.98
CA ARG A 84 57.14 34.59 -19.45
C ARG A 84 58.34 33.68 -19.19
N LEU A 85 59.56 34.16 -19.40
CA LEU A 85 60.78 33.40 -19.10
C LEU A 85 60.92 33.14 -17.61
N ASP A 86 60.69 34.15 -16.77
CA ASP A 86 60.78 34.03 -15.31
C ASP A 86 59.75 33.03 -14.75
N VAL A 87 58.48 33.19 -15.11
CA VAL A 87 57.40 32.28 -14.71
C VAL A 87 57.69 30.84 -15.18
N PHE A 88 58.20 30.67 -16.40
CA PHE A 88 58.55 29.35 -16.93
C PHE A 88 59.70 28.71 -16.14
N LEU A 89 60.69 29.49 -15.72
CA LEU A 89 61.86 28.97 -15.00
C LEU A 89 61.56 28.62 -13.53
N VAL A 90 60.54 29.24 -12.92
CA VAL A 90 60.19 29.06 -11.50
C VAL A 90 59.00 28.10 -11.28
N SER A 91 58.00 28.08 -12.17
CA SER A 91 56.74 27.33 -11.94
C SER A 91 56.95 25.82 -11.70
N SER A 92 56.21 25.23 -10.75
CA SER A 92 56.21 23.77 -10.56
C SER A 92 55.59 23.01 -11.73
N GLU A 93 54.75 23.68 -12.52
CA GLU A 93 54.03 23.08 -13.65
C GLU A 93 54.97 22.80 -14.82
N THR A 94 55.96 23.66 -15.06
CA THR A 94 56.95 23.50 -16.14
C THR A 94 58.17 22.68 -15.72
N ALA A 95 58.20 22.14 -14.49
CA ALA A 95 59.35 21.41 -13.94
C ALA A 95 59.77 20.21 -14.80
N ASP A 96 58.81 19.49 -15.38
CA ASP A 96 59.09 18.33 -16.24
C ASP A 96 59.75 18.75 -17.56
N ALA A 97 59.19 19.77 -18.22
CA ALA A 97 59.74 20.33 -19.46
C ALA A 97 61.13 20.94 -19.26
N ARG A 98 61.40 21.53 -18.09
CA ARG A 98 62.73 22.06 -17.75
C ARG A 98 63.80 20.99 -17.64
N THR A 99 63.46 19.84 -17.05
CA THR A 99 64.42 18.81 -16.64
C THR A 99 64.58 17.70 -17.67
N ARG A 100 63.50 17.14 -18.20
CA ARG A 100 63.56 15.98 -19.12
C ARG A 100 63.99 16.34 -20.54
N HIS A 101 63.55 17.50 -21.04
CA HIS A 101 63.73 17.87 -22.45
C HIS A 101 64.82 18.94 -22.67
N GLY A 102 65.54 19.34 -21.61
CA GLY A 102 66.64 20.31 -21.70
C GLY A 102 66.22 21.76 -21.97
N LEU A 103 64.92 22.03 -22.17
CA LEU A 103 64.36 23.36 -22.48
C LEU A 103 64.71 24.40 -21.41
N GLY A 104 64.76 24.01 -20.14
CA GLY A 104 65.11 24.90 -19.03
C GLY A 104 66.52 25.49 -19.15
N SER A 105 67.49 24.71 -19.65
CA SER A 105 68.87 25.17 -19.84
C SER A 105 69.01 26.15 -21.02
N VAL A 106 68.17 26.03 -22.03
CA VAL A 106 68.13 26.95 -23.18
C VAL A 106 67.42 28.23 -22.80
N LEU A 107 66.29 28.14 -22.09
CA LEU A 107 65.55 29.29 -21.61
C LEU A 107 66.30 30.10 -20.55
N ALA A 108 67.07 29.46 -19.67
CA ALA A 108 67.94 30.17 -18.72
C ALA A 108 69.02 30.98 -19.44
N ARG A 109 69.62 30.43 -20.51
CA ARG A 109 70.58 31.17 -21.35
C ARG A 109 69.93 32.31 -22.13
N LEU A 110 68.71 32.08 -22.64
CA LEU A 110 67.93 33.13 -23.30
C LEU A 110 67.58 34.26 -22.33
N PHE A 111 67.18 33.92 -21.10
CA PHE A 111 66.90 34.88 -20.04
C PHE A 111 68.10 35.77 -19.72
N GLU A 112 69.29 35.20 -19.56
CA GLU A 112 70.51 35.99 -19.32
C GLU A 112 70.89 36.90 -20.49
N GLU A 113 70.73 36.45 -21.75
CA GLU A 113 70.99 37.30 -22.92
C GLU A 113 69.94 38.42 -23.08
N VAL A 114 68.68 38.16 -22.73
CA VAL A 114 67.62 39.18 -22.70
C VAL A 114 67.89 40.17 -21.56
N LYS A 115 68.26 39.68 -20.37
CA LYS A 115 68.64 40.50 -19.20
C LYS A 115 69.77 41.46 -19.47
N ALA A 116 70.74 41.07 -20.27
CA ALA A 116 71.86 41.95 -20.63
C ALA A 116 71.40 43.23 -21.36
N LEU A 117 70.19 43.26 -21.92
CA LEU A 117 69.59 44.45 -22.56
C LEU A 117 68.88 45.38 -21.57
N GLU A 118 68.60 44.93 -20.34
CA GLU A 118 67.84 45.67 -19.32
C GLU A 118 68.31 47.12 -19.10
N PRO A 119 69.62 47.41 -18.94
CA PRO A 119 70.07 48.78 -18.70
C PRO A 119 69.78 49.70 -19.89
N GLN A 120 69.77 49.16 -21.11
CA GLN A 120 69.49 49.92 -22.33
C GLN A 120 67.98 50.10 -22.56
N MET A 121 67.17 49.11 -22.15
CA MET A 121 65.72 49.23 -22.14
C MET A 121 65.28 50.33 -21.16
N GLN A 122 65.82 50.36 -19.95
CA GLN A 122 65.54 51.40 -18.94
C GLN A 122 66.02 52.79 -19.36
N ALA A 123 67.14 52.86 -20.08
CA ALA A 123 67.64 54.12 -20.64
C ALA A 123 66.79 54.65 -21.81
N GLY A 124 65.81 53.88 -22.29
CA GLY A 124 64.91 54.28 -23.38
C GLY A 124 65.57 54.33 -24.76
N LYS A 125 66.76 53.75 -24.92
CA LYS A 125 67.45 53.70 -26.21
C LYS A 125 68.47 52.56 -26.26
N LEU A 126 68.38 51.72 -27.28
CA LEU A 126 69.40 50.72 -27.55
C LEU A 126 70.63 51.36 -28.22
N GLN A 127 71.82 51.01 -27.76
CA GLN A 127 73.07 51.48 -28.36
C GLN A 127 73.36 50.64 -29.61
N GLU A 128 73.28 51.27 -30.79
CA GLU A 128 73.62 50.61 -32.05
C GLU A 128 75.12 50.34 -32.16
N GLY A 129 75.48 49.11 -32.50
CA GLY A 129 76.86 48.68 -32.68
C GLY A 129 77.02 47.17 -32.80
N GLU A 130 78.26 46.69 -32.98
CA GLU A 130 78.58 45.26 -33.12
C GLU A 130 78.17 44.43 -31.90
N ALA A 131 78.08 45.03 -30.71
CA ALA A 131 77.61 44.36 -29.50
C ALA A 131 76.13 43.97 -29.57
N LEU A 132 75.26 44.88 -30.02
CA LEU A 132 73.83 44.64 -30.19
C LEU A 132 73.56 43.62 -31.31
N VAL A 133 74.32 43.69 -32.41
CA VAL A 133 74.27 42.70 -33.51
C VAL A 133 74.60 41.30 -32.99
N ARG A 134 75.66 41.17 -32.18
CA ARG A 134 76.05 39.89 -31.57
C ARG A 134 75.00 39.38 -30.59
N SER A 135 74.46 40.26 -29.73
CA SER A 135 73.39 39.90 -28.78
C SER A 135 72.14 39.40 -29.51
N GLN A 136 71.71 40.11 -30.56
CA GLN A 136 70.57 39.71 -31.37
C GLN A 136 70.81 38.36 -32.08
N ALA A 137 72.01 38.12 -32.59
CA ALA A 137 72.36 36.84 -33.21
C ALA A 137 72.32 35.68 -32.20
N ARG A 138 72.77 35.91 -30.96
CA ARG A 138 72.69 34.92 -29.87
C ARG A 138 71.26 34.64 -29.43
N ILE A 139 70.45 35.70 -29.22
CA ILE A 139 69.02 35.59 -28.93
C ILE A 139 68.32 34.81 -30.06
N ALA A 140 68.59 35.14 -31.33
CA ALA A 140 68.02 34.42 -32.48
C ALA A 140 68.44 32.95 -32.56
N ALA A 141 69.64 32.60 -32.12
CA ALA A 141 70.09 31.21 -32.06
C ALA A 141 69.39 30.43 -30.94
N LEU A 142 69.22 31.06 -29.77
CA LEU A 142 68.54 30.47 -28.62
C LEU A 142 67.03 30.35 -28.86
N THR A 143 66.37 31.36 -29.43
CA THR A 143 64.95 31.31 -29.82
C THR A 143 64.68 30.14 -30.79
N ARG A 144 65.56 29.93 -31.79
CA ARG A 144 65.43 28.76 -32.69
C ARG A 144 65.61 27.42 -31.98
N GLN A 145 66.48 27.34 -30.96
CA GLN A 145 66.61 26.11 -30.15
C GLN A 145 65.37 25.89 -29.27
N VAL A 146 64.80 26.97 -28.70
CA VAL A 146 63.53 26.92 -27.96
C VAL A 146 62.40 26.44 -28.86
N GLU A 147 62.31 26.93 -30.09
CA GLU A 147 61.34 26.47 -31.09
C GLU A 147 61.53 25.00 -31.45
N GLN A 148 62.76 24.56 -31.73
CA GLN A 148 63.01 23.15 -32.10
C GLN A 148 62.66 22.19 -30.97
N ILE A 149 63.02 22.53 -29.74
CA ILE A 149 62.70 21.70 -28.56
C ILE A 149 61.21 21.79 -28.25
N GLY A 150 60.63 22.99 -28.31
CA GLY A 150 59.21 23.23 -28.10
C GLY A 150 58.34 22.50 -29.10
N ASP A 151 58.66 22.57 -30.40
CA ASP A 151 57.97 21.84 -31.47
C ASP A 151 58.11 20.34 -31.30
N HIS A 152 59.25 19.84 -30.82
CA HIS A 152 59.42 18.42 -30.53
C HIS A 152 58.49 17.95 -29.40
N ILE A 153 58.41 18.71 -28.30
CA ILE A 153 57.51 18.44 -27.15
C ILE A 153 56.03 18.60 -27.55
N LEU A 154 55.73 19.61 -28.38
CA LEU A 154 54.38 19.91 -28.85
C LEU A 154 53.96 19.04 -30.05
N SER A 155 54.89 18.29 -30.65
CA SER A 155 54.63 17.47 -31.84
C SER A 155 53.64 16.33 -31.56
N GLY A 156 52.95 15.90 -32.62
CA GLY A 156 51.83 14.97 -32.54
C GLY A 156 52.12 13.64 -31.85
N GLN A 157 53.38 13.16 -31.80
CA GLN A 157 53.71 11.85 -31.23
C GLN A 157 53.59 11.80 -29.70
N GLU A 158 54.10 12.80 -28.97
CA GLU A 158 53.92 12.86 -27.51
C GLU A 158 52.47 13.21 -27.13
N ARG A 159 51.83 14.05 -27.95
CA ARG A 159 50.40 14.36 -27.83
C ARG A 159 49.53 13.11 -28.01
N GLU A 160 49.81 12.27 -29.01
CA GLU A 160 49.08 11.01 -29.26
C GLU A 160 49.34 9.97 -28.18
N ALA A 161 50.58 9.81 -27.73
CA ALA A 161 50.93 8.89 -26.65
C ALA A 161 50.18 9.24 -25.35
N SER A 162 50.15 10.52 -25.00
CA SER A 162 49.49 10.99 -23.79
C SER A 162 47.95 10.97 -23.95
N LEU A 163 47.40 11.17 -25.16
CA LEU A 163 45.95 11.05 -25.42
C LEU A 163 45.49 9.60 -25.31
N ASN A 164 46.33 8.65 -25.74
CA ASN A 164 46.09 7.23 -25.56
C ASN A 164 46.14 6.83 -24.08
N GLN A 165 47.07 7.37 -23.29
CA GLN A 165 47.09 7.16 -21.83
C GLN A 165 45.83 7.70 -21.15
N LEU A 166 45.33 8.88 -21.57
CA LEU A 166 44.06 9.42 -21.07
C LEU A 166 42.88 8.54 -21.45
N ARG A 167 42.80 8.12 -22.71
CA ARG A 167 41.74 7.21 -23.20
C ARG A 167 41.74 5.89 -22.42
N GLN A 168 42.92 5.33 -22.17
CA GLN A 168 43.08 4.10 -21.38
C GLN A 168 42.67 4.29 -19.92
N SER A 169 43.02 5.43 -19.31
CA SER A 169 42.61 5.77 -17.95
C SER A 169 41.09 5.92 -17.84
N LEU A 170 40.46 6.63 -18.78
CA LEU A 170 39.01 6.79 -18.85
C LEU A 170 38.29 5.44 -19.04
N PHE A 171 38.83 4.56 -19.89
CA PHE A 171 38.30 3.22 -20.09
C PHE A 171 38.31 2.40 -18.78
N TRP A 172 39.41 2.44 -18.02
CA TRP A 172 39.47 1.76 -16.73
C TRP A 172 38.52 2.35 -15.70
N ILE A 173 38.36 3.68 -15.67
CA ILE A 173 37.37 4.34 -14.80
C ILE A 173 35.96 3.84 -15.12
N GLN A 174 35.59 3.77 -16.40
CA GLN A 174 34.28 3.26 -16.83
C GLN A 174 34.06 1.80 -16.41
N ILE A 175 35.08 0.94 -16.54
CA ILE A 175 35.01 -0.45 -16.08
C ILE A 175 34.73 -0.51 -14.57
N TRP A 176 35.47 0.26 -13.76
CA TRP A 176 35.29 0.25 -12.31
C TRP A 176 33.94 0.83 -11.87
N GLN A 177 33.42 1.85 -12.57
CA GLN A 177 32.07 2.36 -12.34
C GLN A 177 30.99 1.32 -12.67
N LEU A 178 31.16 0.56 -13.75
CA LEU A 178 30.23 -0.52 -14.11
C LEU A 178 30.26 -1.65 -13.08
N ILE A 179 31.44 -2.06 -12.62
CA ILE A 179 31.61 -3.07 -11.57
C ILE A 179 30.90 -2.61 -10.28
N LEU A 180 31.09 -1.35 -9.87
CA LEU A 180 30.43 -0.76 -8.71
C LEU A 180 28.90 -0.84 -8.84
N LEU A 181 28.35 -0.44 -9.99
CA LEU A 181 26.91 -0.43 -10.24
C LEU A 181 26.31 -1.85 -10.20
N VAL A 182 26.97 -2.81 -10.85
CA VAL A 182 26.54 -4.22 -10.85
C VAL A 182 26.58 -4.80 -9.45
N MET A 183 27.66 -4.59 -8.70
CA MET A 183 27.81 -5.09 -7.33
C MET A 183 26.78 -4.47 -6.37
N GLY A 184 26.51 -3.17 -6.50
CA GLY A 184 25.46 -2.50 -5.74
C GLY A 184 24.07 -3.08 -6.02
N GLY A 185 23.75 -3.33 -7.30
CA GLY A 185 22.48 -3.96 -7.69
C GLY A 185 22.31 -5.37 -7.11
N VAL A 186 23.36 -6.21 -7.17
CA VAL A 186 23.35 -7.56 -6.59
C VAL A 186 23.14 -7.52 -5.08
N LEU A 187 23.78 -6.58 -4.37
CA LEU A 187 23.64 -6.42 -2.92
C LEU A 187 22.19 -6.06 -2.53
N VAL A 188 21.60 -5.06 -3.20
CA VAL A 188 20.21 -4.64 -2.95
C VAL A 188 19.24 -5.79 -3.21
N PHE A 189 19.41 -6.52 -4.32
CA PHE A 189 18.59 -7.67 -4.64
C PHE A 189 18.68 -8.77 -3.57
N ALA A 190 19.90 -9.11 -3.12
CA ALA A 190 20.12 -10.11 -2.07
C ALA A 190 19.46 -9.71 -0.74
N LEU A 191 19.50 -8.43 -0.39
CA LEU A 191 18.89 -7.89 0.83
C LEU A 191 17.35 -7.99 0.77
N ILE A 192 16.74 -7.59 -0.34
CA ILE A 192 15.28 -7.67 -0.55
C ILE A 192 14.83 -9.14 -0.48
N ARG A 193 15.55 -10.04 -1.15
CA ARG A 193 15.23 -11.49 -1.14
C ARG A 193 15.28 -12.05 0.28
N THR A 194 16.29 -11.68 1.06
CA THR A 194 16.43 -12.11 2.47
C THR A 194 15.27 -11.58 3.33
N ASN A 195 14.89 -10.31 3.16
CA ASN A 195 13.79 -9.72 3.92
C ASN A 195 12.45 -10.43 3.62
N LEU A 196 12.18 -10.67 2.34
CA LEU A 196 10.96 -11.38 1.90
C LEU A 196 10.92 -12.81 2.43
N GLN A 197 12.04 -13.53 2.44
CA GLN A 197 12.12 -14.87 3.03
C GLN A 197 11.84 -14.85 4.53
N ASN A 198 12.43 -13.92 5.28
CA ASN A 198 12.18 -13.79 6.71
C ASN A 198 10.72 -13.43 7.02
N ARG A 199 10.10 -12.55 6.23
CA ARG A 199 8.65 -12.25 6.35
C ARG A 199 7.78 -13.47 6.02
N ARG A 200 8.17 -14.29 5.05
CA ARG A 200 7.46 -15.52 4.70
C ARG A 200 7.57 -16.58 5.80
N LEU A 201 8.71 -16.66 6.48
CA LEU A 201 9.03 -17.67 7.49
C LEU A 201 8.72 -17.23 8.94
N SER A 202 8.29 -15.99 9.18
CA SER A 202 7.85 -15.59 10.53
C SER A 202 6.62 -16.41 10.90
N LEU A 203 6.72 -17.15 12.01
CA LEU A 203 5.62 -17.91 12.61
C LEU A 203 4.92 -17.12 13.73
N LEU A 204 5.41 -15.91 14.05
CA LEU A 204 4.86 -15.08 15.11
C LEU A 204 4.19 -13.83 14.53
N ASP A 205 3.11 -13.42 15.18
CA ASP A 205 2.48 -12.11 14.99
C ASP A 205 3.33 -11.02 15.67
N PRO A 206 3.70 -9.93 14.98
CA PRO A 206 4.58 -8.90 15.54
C PRO A 206 3.96 -8.15 16.73
N MET A 207 2.63 -8.06 16.78
CA MET A 207 1.91 -7.24 17.75
C MET A 207 1.70 -7.96 19.09
N THR A 208 1.26 -9.22 19.02
CA THR A 208 0.85 -10.04 20.17
C THR A 208 1.90 -11.08 20.54
N ARG A 209 2.90 -11.29 19.67
CA ARG A 209 3.93 -12.34 19.78
C ARG A 209 3.35 -13.76 19.88
N LEU A 210 2.07 -13.94 19.56
CA LEU A 210 1.43 -15.24 19.42
C LEU A 210 1.83 -15.89 18.10
N GLY A 211 1.53 -17.18 17.95
CA GLY A 211 1.65 -17.82 16.64
C GLY A 211 0.74 -17.12 15.62
N ASN A 212 1.18 -16.93 14.40
CA ASN A 212 0.30 -16.42 13.35
C ASN A 212 -0.51 -17.55 12.70
N ARG A 213 -1.38 -17.21 11.75
CA ARG A 213 -2.19 -18.18 10.98
C ARG A 213 -1.36 -19.32 10.36
N ARG A 214 -0.13 -19.06 9.89
CA ARG A 214 0.75 -20.11 9.34
C ARG A 214 1.23 -21.08 10.42
N ALA A 215 1.57 -20.56 11.59
CA ALA A 215 1.95 -21.38 12.74
C ALA A 215 0.78 -22.24 13.23
N LEU A 216 -0.45 -21.72 13.20
CA LEU A 216 -1.65 -22.49 13.51
C LEU A 216 -1.83 -23.65 12.54
N GLN A 217 -1.82 -23.40 11.23
CA GLN A 217 -1.99 -24.44 10.21
C GLN A 217 -0.93 -25.55 10.34
N GLY A 218 0.34 -25.16 10.56
CA GLY A 218 1.41 -26.13 10.80
C GLY A 218 1.17 -26.98 12.05
N GLN A 219 0.72 -26.35 13.16
CA GLN A 219 0.39 -27.06 14.39
C GLN A 219 -0.81 -27.98 14.21
N LEU A 220 -1.87 -27.54 13.55
CA LEU A 220 -3.07 -28.34 13.29
C LEU A 220 -2.74 -29.59 12.49
N ARG A 221 -1.98 -29.46 11.39
CA ARG A 221 -1.53 -30.62 10.59
C ARG A 221 -0.76 -31.63 11.45
N GLN A 222 0.13 -31.15 12.30
CA GLN A 222 0.90 -32.02 13.19
C GLN A 222 0.03 -32.68 14.27
N SER A 223 -0.90 -31.94 14.87
CA SER A 223 -1.76 -32.44 15.94
C SER A 223 -2.83 -33.41 15.42
N LEU A 224 -3.39 -33.17 14.23
CA LEU A 224 -4.34 -34.08 13.57
C LEU A 224 -3.68 -35.40 13.16
N GLN A 225 -2.48 -35.35 12.58
CA GLN A 225 -1.71 -36.57 12.24
C GLN A 225 -1.39 -37.45 13.45
N ARG A 226 -1.35 -36.86 14.65
CA ARG A 226 -1.07 -37.57 15.91
C ARG A 226 -2.34 -37.93 16.69
N ASN A 227 -3.53 -37.61 16.17
CA ASN A 227 -4.81 -37.71 16.90
C ASN A 227 -4.78 -36.99 18.27
N HIS A 228 -4.01 -35.89 18.36
CA HIS A 228 -3.83 -35.11 19.59
C HIS A 228 -4.73 -33.86 19.63
N ALA A 229 -5.21 -33.37 18.48
CA ALA A 229 -6.18 -32.27 18.45
C ALA A 229 -7.57 -32.81 18.77
N GLN A 230 -8.25 -32.23 19.76
CA GLN A 230 -9.65 -32.55 20.06
C GLN A 230 -10.61 -31.50 19.49
N ALA A 231 -10.19 -30.23 19.48
CA ALA A 231 -10.95 -29.16 18.86
C ALA A 231 -10.08 -27.97 18.49
N LEU A 232 -10.62 -27.18 17.57
CA LEU A 232 -10.14 -25.85 17.27
C LEU A 232 -11.16 -24.83 17.75
N VAL A 233 -10.66 -23.82 18.46
CA VAL A 233 -11.43 -22.67 18.90
C VAL A 233 -10.95 -21.46 18.12
N VAL A 234 -11.86 -20.74 17.50
CA VAL A 234 -11.61 -19.42 16.91
C VAL A 234 -12.47 -18.41 17.67
N LEU A 235 -11.89 -17.27 18.00
CA LEU A 235 -12.56 -16.24 18.78
C LEU A 235 -12.37 -14.84 18.20
N ASP A 236 -13.32 -13.98 18.50
CA ASP A 236 -13.44 -12.59 18.02
C ASP A 236 -13.80 -11.66 19.19
N LEU A 237 -13.27 -10.45 19.19
CA LEU A 237 -13.51 -9.46 20.25
C LEU A 237 -14.81 -8.69 19.98
N LYS A 238 -15.78 -8.76 20.91
CA LYS A 238 -17.02 -7.97 20.76
C LYS A 238 -16.69 -6.49 20.75
N ARG A 239 -17.26 -5.76 19.77
CA ARG A 239 -17.16 -4.29 19.63
C ARG A 239 -15.73 -3.74 19.46
N PHE A 240 -14.75 -4.56 19.03
CA PHE A 240 -13.37 -4.08 18.82
C PHE A 240 -13.28 -2.89 17.86
N LYS A 241 -14.07 -2.90 16.78
CA LYS A 241 -14.15 -1.75 15.86
C LYS A 241 -14.61 -0.47 16.58
N GLN A 242 -15.62 -0.55 17.44
CA GLN A 242 -16.08 0.61 18.21
C GLN A 242 -15.01 1.12 19.17
N VAL A 243 -14.20 0.23 19.77
CA VAL A 243 -13.05 0.63 20.59
C VAL A 243 -12.04 1.41 19.75
N ASN A 244 -11.70 0.95 18.54
CA ASN A 244 -10.79 1.67 17.65
C ASN A 244 -11.36 3.02 17.21
N ASP A 245 -12.65 3.06 16.86
CA ASP A 245 -13.31 4.26 16.35
C ASP A 245 -13.47 5.33 17.45
N LEU A 246 -13.67 4.93 18.71
CA LEU A 246 -13.89 5.83 19.85
C LEU A 246 -12.61 6.19 20.62
N LEU A 247 -11.69 5.24 20.82
CA LEU A 247 -10.51 5.38 21.69
C LEU A 247 -9.19 5.36 20.92
N GLY A 248 -9.24 5.17 19.59
CA GLY A 248 -8.09 5.17 18.71
C GLY A 248 -7.33 3.84 18.65
N TYR A 249 -6.59 3.66 17.55
CA TYR A 249 -5.87 2.41 17.25
C TYR A 249 -4.85 2.02 18.32
N GLN A 250 -4.22 2.97 19.01
CA GLN A 250 -3.25 2.66 20.08
C GLN A 250 -3.89 1.94 21.27
N VAL A 251 -5.16 2.24 21.58
CA VAL A 251 -5.91 1.56 22.65
C VAL A 251 -6.32 0.17 22.19
N GLY A 252 -6.81 0.03 20.96
CA GLY A 252 -7.10 -1.29 20.38
C GLY A 252 -5.87 -2.19 20.32
N ASP A 253 -4.72 -1.63 20.01
CA ASP A 253 -3.43 -2.30 20.02
C ASP A 253 -3.05 -2.87 21.40
N ARG A 254 -3.24 -2.08 22.47
CA ARG A 254 -3.07 -2.55 23.86
C ARG A 254 -4.10 -3.59 24.25
N LEU A 255 -5.34 -3.45 23.77
CA LEU A 255 -6.41 -4.40 24.01
C LEU A 255 -6.05 -5.78 23.43
N LEU A 256 -5.55 -5.82 22.19
CA LEU A 256 -5.06 -7.05 21.57
C LEU A 256 -3.91 -7.70 22.37
N GLN A 257 -3.00 -6.88 22.90
CA GLN A 257 -1.91 -7.37 23.75
C GLN A 257 -2.44 -7.94 25.07
N ALA A 258 -3.38 -7.28 25.73
CA ALA A 258 -3.99 -7.77 26.97
C ALA A 258 -4.75 -9.09 26.77
N VAL A 259 -5.51 -9.21 25.68
CA VAL A 259 -6.20 -10.45 25.28
C VAL A 259 -5.18 -11.56 25.01
N SER A 260 -4.09 -11.24 24.32
CA SER A 260 -3.03 -12.22 24.06
C SER A 260 -2.34 -12.72 25.33
N ALA A 261 -2.17 -11.86 26.33
CA ALA A 261 -1.60 -12.23 27.63
C ALA A 261 -2.56 -13.13 28.41
N ARG A 262 -3.85 -12.80 28.46
CA ARG A 262 -4.86 -13.63 29.12
C ARG A 262 -5.07 -14.98 28.42
N LEU A 263 -5.03 -15.02 27.09
CA LEU A 263 -5.09 -16.28 26.34
C LEU A 263 -3.94 -17.23 26.70
N ARG A 264 -2.72 -16.70 26.90
CA ARG A 264 -1.58 -17.51 27.36
C ARG A 264 -1.73 -18.01 28.79
N GLN A 265 -2.46 -17.29 29.64
CA GLN A 265 -2.75 -17.73 31.00
C GLN A 265 -3.87 -18.77 31.03
N ALA A 266 -4.89 -18.58 30.19
CA ALA A 266 -6.08 -19.42 30.13
C ALA A 266 -5.82 -20.80 29.55
N TYR A 267 -4.83 -20.93 28.67
CA TYR A 267 -4.53 -22.20 28.02
C TYR A 267 -3.02 -22.50 28.07
N PRO A 268 -2.61 -23.64 28.65
CA PRO A 268 -1.20 -24.02 28.73
C PRO A 268 -0.58 -24.37 27.37
N GLY A 269 -1.39 -24.57 26.32
CA GLY A 269 -0.90 -24.78 24.96
C GLY A 269 -0.64 -23.48 24.20
N ARG A 270 -0.59 -23.57 22.87
CA ARG A 270 -0.27 -22.42 22.01
C ARG A 270 -1.54 -21.69 21.56
N ALA A 271 -1.55 -20.37 21.75
CA ALA A 271 -2.52 -19.47 21.18
C ALA A 271 -1.97 -18.79 19.91
N TYR A 272 -2.88 -18.42 19.02
CA TYR A 272 -2.60 -17.88 17.69
C TYR A 272 -3.42 -16.64 17.41
N ARG A 273 -2.91 -15.73 16.58
CA ARG A 273 -3.65 -14.60 16.00
C ARG A 273 -3.83 -14.82 14.50
N LEU A 274 -5.07 -14.77 14.03
CA LEU A 274 -5.41 -14.99 12.62
C LEU A 274 -5.30 -13.69 11.80
N GLY A 275 -5.63 -12.56 12.42
CA GLY A 275 -5.61 -11.23 11.83
C GLY A 275 -6.68 -10.35 12.50
N GLY A 276 -6.54 -9.02 12.44
CA GLY A 276 -7.50 -8.11 13.09
C GLY A 276 -7.67 -8.42 14.57
N ASP A 277 -8.91 -8.68 14.98
CA ASP A 277 -9.37 -9.08 16.31
C ASP A 277 -9.58 -10.59 16.49
N GLU A 278 -9.17 -11.40 15.51
CA GLU A 278 -9.41 -12.85 15.53
C GLU A 278 -8.21 -13.62 16.10
N PHE A 279 -8.51 -14.50 17.06
CA PHE A 279 -7.54 -15.41 17.70
C PHE A 279 -7.99 -16.86 17.55
N ALA A 280 -7.06 -17.78 17.77
CA ALA A 280 -7.35 -19.21 17.75
C ALA A 280 -6.55 -19.99 18.78
N VAL A 281 -7.12 -21.08 19.26
CA VAL A 281 -6.52 -22.01 20.23
C VAL A 281 -6.80 -23.44 19.78
N VAL A 282 -5.79 -24.30 19.80
CA VAL A 282 -5.91 -25.73 19.50
C VAL A 282 -6.00 -26.48 20.83
N LEU A 283 -7.17 -27.03 21.15
CA LEU A 283 -7.39 -27.82 22.37
C LEU A 283 -6.90 -29.26 22.16
N ALA A 284 -6.10 -29.75 23.11
CA ALA A 284 -5.45 -31.06 23.05
C ALA A 284 -5.63 -31.85 24.35
N GLY A 285 -5.72 -33.18 24.25
CA GLY A 285 -5.60 -34.12 25.37
C GLY A 285 -6.89 -34.49 26.12
N GLU A 286 -6.82 -35.60 26.85
CA GLU A 286 -7.91 -36.17 27.68
C GLU A 286 -7.92 -35.52 29.07
N GLN A 287 -9.01 -34.80 29.38
CA GLN A 287 -9.39 -34.20 30.66
C GLN A 287 -8.67 -32.91 31.11
N PRO A 288 -9.40 -31.91 31.67
CA PRO A 288 -10.86 -31.89 31.81
C PRO A 288 -11.56 -31.86 30.45
N GLY A 289 -12.81 -32.34 30.40
CA GLY A 289 -13.62 -32.40 29.18
C GLY A 289 -13.63 -31.08 28.41
N LEU A 290 -13.78 -31.17 27.09
CA LEU A 290 -13.64 -30.06 26.16
C LEU A 290 -14.56 -28.88 26.52
N GLU A 291 -15.77 -29.15 26.99
CA GLU A 291 -16.76 -28.19 27.45
C GLU A 291 -16.26 -27.41 28.67
N SER A 292 -15.66 -28.09 29.66
CA SER A 292 -15.11 -27.44 30.85
C SER A 292 -13.91 -26.54 30.50
N GLN A 293 -13.06 -26.97 29.56
CA GLN A 293 -11.97 -26.12 29.04
C GLN A 293 -12.53 -24.87 28.34
N MET A 294 -13.63 -25.01 27.59
CA MET A 294 -14.30 -23.90 26.96
C MET A 294 -14.90 -22.92 27.97
N ASP A 295 -15.60 -23.42 29.00
CA ASP A 295 -16.20 -22.58 30.04
C ASP A 295 -15.14 -21.79 30.83
N ALA A 296 -14.02 -22.44 31.15
CA ALA A 296 -12.88 -21.78 31.79
C ALA A 296 -12.28 -20.69 30.90
N MET A 297 -12.12 -20.95 29.60
CA MET A 297 -11.60 -19.96 28.65
C MET A 297 -12.57 -18.79 28.44
N VAL A 298 -13.88 -19.05 28.34
CA VAL A 298 -14.90 -18.01 28.24
C VAL A 298 -14.84 -17.10 29.45
N SER A 299 -14.78 -17.68 30.65
CA SER A 299 -14.71 -16.93 31.91
C SER A 299 -13.45 -16.07 32.02
N LEU A 300 -12.29 -16.58 31.61
CA LEU A 300 -11.02 -15.85 31.68
C LEU A 300 -10.90 -14.71 30.66
N LEU A 301 -11.62 -14.80 29.53
CA LEU A 301 -11.64 -13.76 28.50
C LEU A 301 -12.79 -12.77 28.66
N GLN A 302 -13.61 -12.93 29.71
CA GLN A 302 -14.52 -11.91 30.20
C GLN A 302 -13.83 -11.14 31.31
N PHE A 303 -13.48 -9.88 31.05
CA PHE A 303 -12.76 -9.07 32.02
C PHE A 303 -12.94 -7.57 31.78
N GLU A 304 -12.77 -6.80 32.85
CA GLU A 304 -12.68 -5.34 32.75
C GLU A 304 -11.32 -4.93 32.17
N PHE A 305 -11.35 -4.19 31.05
CA PHE A 305 -10.17 -3.59 30.45
C PHE A 305 -10.05 -2.13 30.89
N VAL A 306 -8.98 -1.84 31.63
CA VAL A 306 -8.72 -0.51 32.19
C VAL A 306 -7.72 0.24 31.32
N THR A 307 -8.08 1.46 30.92
CA THR A 307 -7.21 2.42 30.25
C THR A 307 -6.89 3.59 31.18
N ARG A 308 -6.17 4.61 30.71
CA ARG A 308 -5.91 5.81 31.52
C ARG A 308 -7.18 6.64 31.76
N GLU A 309 -8.15 6.57 30.86
CA GLU A 309 -9.27 7.51 30.80
C GLU A 309 -10.63 6.84 31.05
N SER A 310 -10.72 5.51 30.91
CA SER A 310 -11.95 4.75 31.06
C SER A 310 -11.69 3.26 31.35
N SER A 311 -12.70 2.55 31.86
CA SER A 311 -12.75 1.10 31.90
C SER A 311 -14.01 0.57 31.23
N PHE A 312 -13.94 -0.63 30.68
CA PHE A 312 -15.09 -1.29 30.07
C PHE A 312 -14.94 -2.81 30.10
N ASP A 313 -16.08 -3.51 30.15
CA ASP A 313 -16.11 -4.96 30.08
C ASP A 313 -15.84 -5.45 28.66
N LEU A 314 -14.79 -6.26 28.53
CA LEU A 314 -14.49 -6.98 27.31
C LEU A 314 -15.16 -8.34 27.32
N ALA A 315 -15.78 -8.68 26.19
CA ALA A 315 -16.30 -10.01 25.93
C ALA A 315 -15.86 -10.49 24.55
N CYS A 316 -15.69 -11.81 24.42
CA CYS A 316 -15.36 -12.46 23.16
C CYS A 316 -16.54 -13.30 22.66
N ARG A 317 -16.54 -13.59 21.35
CA ARG A 317 -17.36 -14.64 20.73
C ARG A 317 -16.47 -15.81 20.37
N PHE A 318 -16.99 -17.03 20.45
CA PHE A 318 -16.24 -18.25 20.26
C PHE A 318 -16.99 -19.17 19.28
N GLY A 319 -16.27 -19.62 18.26
CA GLY A 319 -16.67 -20.72 17.38
C GLY A 319 -15.77 -21.92 17.63
N VAL A 320 -16.36 -23.08 17.91
CA VAL A 320 -15.61 -24.30 18.25
C VAL A 320 -15.94 -25.40 17.27
N ALA A 321 -14.93 -26.05 16.70
CA ALA A 321 -15.11 -27.25 15.88
C ALA A 321 -14.32 -28.42 16.49
N ARG A 322 -14.98 -29.58 16.63
CA ARG A 322 -14.34 -30.81 17.09
C ARG A 322 -13.57 -31.43 15.94
N ALA A 323 -12.34 -31.85 16.21
CA ALA A 323 -11.55 -32.59 15.24
C ALA A 323 -12.19 -33.97 15.01
N MET A 324 -12.39 -34.34 13.76
CA MET A 324 -12.81 -35.69 13.37
C MET A 324 -11.66 -36.47 12.75
N GLU A 325 -11.73 -37.80 12.83
CA GLU A 325 -10.70 -38.68 12.26
C GLU A 325 -10.67 -38.51 10.72
N GLY A 326 -9.47 -38.34 10.16
CA GLY A 326 -9.26 -38.13 8.73
C GLY A 326 -9.51 -36.71 8.22
N GLU A 327 -9.80 -35.75 9.10
CA GLU A 327 -10.04 -34.35 8.74
C GLU A 327 -8.74 -33.57 8.49
N ASP A 328 -8.76 -32.66 7.51
CA ASP A 328 -7.62 -31.76 7.24
C ASP A 328 -7.68 -30.46 8.07
N ALA A 329 -6.51 -29.88 8.34
CA ALA A 329 -6.36 -28.64 9.10
C ALA A 329 -7.18 -27.47 8.52
N ASP A 330 -7.27 -27.38 7.19
CA ASP A 330 -8.03 -26.30 6.54
C ASP A 330 -9.55 -26.52 6.68
N GLN A 331 -10.02 -27.78 6.71
CA GLN A 331 -11.43 -28.11 6.96
C GLN A 331 -11.83 -27.79 8.41
N LEU A 332 -11.02 -28.19 9.39
CA LEU A 332 -11.30 -27.91 10.80
C LEU A 332 -11.31 -26.39 11.08
N LEU A 333 -10.41 -25.63 10.45
CA LEU A 333 -10.39 -24.17 10.52
C LEU A 333 -11.64 -23.54 9.88
N GLU A 334 -12.07 -24.03 8.72
CA GLU A 334 -13.32 -23.59 8.09
C GLU A 334 -14.51 -23.78 9.03
N GLN A 335 -14.64 -24.96 9.63
CA GLN A 335 -15.75 -25.28 10.54
C GLN A 335 -15.79 -24.38 11.77
N ALA A 336 -14.64 -24.12 12.41
CA ALA A 336 -14.59 -23.24 13.58
C ALA A 336 -14.95 -21.79 13.21
N ILE A 337 -14.54 -21.32 12.03
CA ILE A 337 -14.94 -20.01 11.50
C ILE A 337 -16.44 -19.95 11.20
N LEU A 338 -17.03 -21.01 10.64
CA LEU A 338 -18.48 -21.07 10.42
C LEU A 338 -19.26 -20.96 11.73
N ALA A 339 -18.83 -21.68 12.77
CA ALA A 339 -19.43 -21.57 14.10
C ALA A 339 -19.28 -20.15 14.69
N LEU A 340 -18.12 -19.51 14.51
CA LEU A 340 -17.90 -18.13 14.97
C LEU A 340 -18.80 -17.13 14.23
N ASN A 341 -18.96 -17.29 12.92
CA ASN A 341 -19.86 -16.45 12.13
C ASN A 341 -21.32 -16.62 12.57
N GLN A 342 -21.73 -17.83 12.91
CA GLN A 342 -23.04 -18.07 13.50
C GLN A 342 -23.16 -17.35 14.86
N ALA A 343 -22.12 -17.39 15.71
CA ALA A 343 -22.12 -16.69 16.99
C ALA A 343 -22.21 -15.17 16.82
N LYS A 344 -21.60 -14.62 15.75
CA LYS A 344 -21.73 -13.20 15.38
C LYS A 344 -23.16 -12.84 15.02
N ARG A 345 -23.88 -13.68 14.26
CA ARG A 345 -25.28 -13.47 13.86
C ARG A 345 -26.26 -13.57 15.02
N ASP A 346 -26.14 -14.63 15.81
CA ASP A 346 -27.07 -14.90 16.92
C ASP A 346 -26.72 -14.07 18.17
N ASN A 347 -25.67 -13.25 18.09
CA ASN A 347 -25.05 -12.54 19.19
C ASN A 347 -24.68 -13.45 20.40
N ALA A 348 -24.56 -14.75 20.15
CA ALA A 348 -24.20 -15.75 21.13
C ALA A 348 -22.73 -15.60 21.55
N THR A 349 -22.43 -16.03 22.77
CA THR A 349 -21.05 -16.05 23.28
C THR A 349 -20.27 -17.23 22.70
N LEU A 350 -20.88 -18.42 22.66
CA LEU A 350 -20.24 -19.65 22.26
C LEU A 350 -21.15 -20.44 21.33
N ILE A 351 -20.62 -20.88 20.18
CA ILE A 351 -21.31 -21.81 19.28
C ILE A 351 -20.38 -22.95 18.88
N TRP A 352 -20.92 -24.15 18.92
CA TRP A 352 -20.28 -25.37 18.43
C TRP A 352 -20.66 -25.60 16.98
N PHE A 353 -19.69 -25.95 16.14
CA PHE A 353 -19.93 -26.31 14.76
C PHE A 353 -20.88 -27.51 14.69
N GLN A 354 -21.90 -27.37 13.86
CA GLN A 354 -22.80 -28.45 13.49
C GLN A 354 -22.76 -28.61 11.96
N PRO A 355 -22.79 -29.84 11.41
CA PRO A 355 -22.81 -30.06 9.96
C PRO A 355 -23.91 -29.29 9.21
N ALA A 356 -25.04 -29.06 9.88
CA ALA A 356 -26.14 -28.23 9.37
C ALA A 356 -25.72 -26.80 9.00
N MET A 357 -24.72 -26.21 9.67
CA MET A 357 -24.20 -24.87 9.36
C MET A 357 -23.52 -24.83 8.00
N LYS A 358 -22.70 -25.85 7.68
CA LYS A 358 -22.06 -25.96 6.36
C LYS A 358 -23.08 -26.23 5.26
N ALA A 359 -24.08 -27.08 5.54
CA ALA A 359 -25.19 -27.33 4.62
C ALA A 359 -26.00 -26.05 4.34
N SER A 360 -26.30 -25.26 5.38
CA SER A 360 -27.01 -23.97 5.28
C SER A 360 -26.23 -22.95 4.47
N LEU A 361 -24.91 -22.82 4.67
CA LEU A 361 -24.07 -21.92 3.86
C LEU A 361 -24.09 -22.32 2.38
N SER A 362 -23.88 -23.60 2.07
CA SER A 362 -23.91 -24.12 0.70
C SER A 362 -25.29 -23.97 0.05
N MET A 363 -26.37 -24.11 0.83
CA MET A 363 -27.72 -23.85 0.36
C MET A 363 -27.92 -22.36 0.05
N SER A 364 -27.51 -21.47 0.95
CA SER A 364 -27.59 -20.02 0.75
C SER A 364 -26.81 -19.54 -0.47
N GLN A 365 -25.63 -20.11 -0.73
CA GLN A 365 -24.84 -19.81 -1.93
C GLN A 365 -25.55 -20.25 -3.22
N ARG A 366 -26.12 -21.47 -3.23
CA ARG A 366 -26.92 -21.97 -4.37
C ARG A 366 -28.15 -21.11 -4.62
N GLN A 367 -28.88 -20.77 -3.56
CA GLN A 367 -30.04 -19.88 -3.59
C GLN A 367 -29.69 -18.50 -4.19
N LEU A 368 -28.59 -17.89 -3.76
CA LEU A 368 -28.13 -16.61 -4.30
C LEU A 368 -27.73 -16.71 -5.77
N HIS A 369 -27.06 -17.80 -6.17
CA HIS A 369 -26.70 -18.04 -7.56
C HIS A 369 -27.95 -18.16 -8.45
N GLN A 370 -28.92 -18.98 -8.05
CA GLN A 370 -30.19 -19.13 -8.76
C GLN A 370 -30.96 -17.81 -8.89
N LEU A 371 -30.99 -16.99 -7.83
CA LEU A 371 -31.60 -15.66 -7.91
C LEU A 371 -30.90 -14.77 -8.94
N ARG A 372 -29.57 -14.80 -8.99
CA ARG A 372 -28.82 -14.00 -9.96
C ARG A 372 -29.06 -14.44 -11.40
N GLU A 373 -29.14 -15.74 -11.66
CA GLU A 373 -29.48 -16.26 -13.00
C GLU A 373 -30.89 -15.85 -13.43
N TRP A 374 -31.87 -15.92 -12.53
CA TRP A 374 -33.23 -15.47 -12.81
C TRP A 374 -33.31 -13.94 -13.03
N LEU A 375 -32.64 -13.15 -12.18
CA LEU A 375 -32.57 -11.69 -12.36
C LEU A 375 -31.87 -11.28 -13.67
N ALA A 376 -30.94 -12.09 -14.17
CA ALA A 376 -30.30 -11.91 -15.48
C ALA A 376 -31.17 -12.39 -16.66
N GLY A 377 -32.31 -13.05 -16.39
CA GLY A 377 -33.19 -13.62 -17.42
C GLY A 377 -32.66 -14.91 -18.06
N THR A 378 -31.62 -15.54 -17.48
CA THR A 378 -31.00 -16.75 -18.03
C THR A 378 -31.62 -18.05 -17.52
N ALA A 379 -32.45 -17.97 -16.48
CA ALA A 379 -33.10 -19.12 -15.84
C ALA A 379 -34.53 -18.78 -15.38
N PRO A 380 -35.42 -19.78 -15.22
CA PRO A 380 -36.75 -19.55 -14.65
C PRO A 380 -36.67 -19.13 -13.17
N SER A 381 -37.72 -18.50 -12.67
CA SER A 381 -37.77 -18.06 -11.27
C SER A 381 -37.56 -19.22 -10.30
N PRO A 382 -36.56 -19.14 -9.39
CA PRO A 382 -36.40 -20.12 -8.32
C PRO A 382 -37.40 -19.91 -7.18
N LEU A 383 -38.16 -18.81 -7.23
CA LEU A 383 -39.17 -18.44 -6.25
C LEU A 383 -40.59 -18.72 -6.78
N GLU A 384 -41.46 -19.01 -5.84
CA GLU A 384 -42.89 -19.09 -6.01
C GLU A 384 -43.53 -17.98 -5.17
N THR A 385 -44.40 -17.20 -5.81
CA THR A 385 -45.17 -16.14 -5.15
C THR A 385 -46.39 -16.78 -4.50
N ILE A 386 -46.49 -16.68 -3.18
CA ILE A 386 -47.68 -17.07 -2.44
C ILE A 386 -48.51 -15.81 -2.24
N SER A 387 -49.77 -15.88 -2.65
CA SER A 387 -50.68 -14.76 -2.57
C SER A 387 -51.85 -15.10 -1.66
N GLN A 388 -52.08 -14.27 -0.65
CA GLN A 388 -53.21 -14.41 0.25
C GLN A 388 -54.11 -13.18 0.20
N THR A 389 -55.40 -13.40 -0.03
CA THR A 389 -56.39 -12.32 -0.01
C THR A 389 -56.71 -11.90 1.43
N LEU A 390 -56.50 -10.62 1.71
CA LEU A 390 -56.95 -9.91 2.90
C LEU A 390 -58.09 -8.97 2.52
N GLU A 391 -58.96 -8.66 3.48
CA GLU A 391 -60.01 -7.65 3.30
C GLU A 391 -59.82 -6.54 4.33
N ASP A 392 -60.04 -5.29 3.92
CA ASP A 392 -60.07 -4.14 4.82
C ASP A 392 -61.45 -3.95 5.46
N GLU A 393 -61.59 -3.01 6.41
CA GLU A 393 -62.87 -2.71 7.07
C GLU A 393 -63.99 -2.24 6.11
N ARG A 394 -63.65 -1.88 4.86
CA ARG A 394 -64.59 -1.43 3.83
C ARG A 394 -64.91 -2.54 2.80
N GLY A 395 -64.37 -3.74 2.99
CA GLY A 395 -64.55 -4.88 2.08
C GLY A 395 -63.68 -4.81 0.82
N GLN A 396 -62.68 -3.92 0.76
CA GLN A 396 -61.71 -3.91 -0.32
C GLN A 396 -60.72 -5.06 -0.15
N ARG A 397 -60.53 -5.85 -1.21
CA ARG A 397 -59.57 -6.96 -1.24
C ARG A 397 -58.16 -6.45 -1.51
N VAL A 398 -57.22 -6.89 -0.68
CA VAL A 398 -55.78 -6.62 -0.74
C VAL A 398 -55.04 -7.94 -0.78
N LEU A 399 -54.09 -8.10 -1.70
CA LEU A 399 -53.36 -9.34 -1.88
C LEU A 399 -52.00 -9.26 -1.15
N ASN A 400 -51.86 -9.97 -0.03
CA ASN A 400 -50.59 -10.12 0.64
C ASN A 400 -49.69 -11.09 -0.14
N ILE A 401 -48.49 -10.62 -0.50
CA ILE A 401 -47.50 -11.40 -1.22
C ILE A 401 -46.39 -11.84 -0.27
N SER A 402 -46.18 -13.14 -0.18
CA SER A 402 -44.98 -13.74 0.41
C SER A 402 -44.24 -14.60 -0.62
N LEU A 403 -42.97 -14.88 -0.36
CA LEU A 403 -42.09 -15.58 -1.29
C LEU A 403 -41.63 -16.90 -0.68
N ARG A 404 -41.67 -17.96 -1.48
CA ARG A 404 -41.21 -19.30 -1.10
C ARG A 404 -40.25 -19.85 -2.13
N TRP A 405 -39.23 -20.59 -1.68
CA TRP A 405 -38.34 -21.33 -2.58
C TRP A 405 -39.10 -22.49 -3.22
N ARG A 406 -39.08 -22.58 -4.57
CA ARG A 406 -39.70 -23.71 -5.29
C ARG A 406 -39.10 -25.06 -4.86
N VAL A 407 -37.78 -25.07 -4.64
CA VAL A 407 -37.05 -26.23 -4.14
C VAL A 407 -37.00 -26.18 -2.62
N GLY A 408 -37.53 -27.20 -1.96
CA GLY A 408 -37.55 -27.34 -0.51
C GLY A 408 -38.72 -26.64 0.20
N GLN A 409 -39.54 -25.86 -0.53
CA GLN A 409 -40.74 -25.18 -0.01
C GLN A 409 -40.52 -24.37 1.28
N GLN A 410 -39.32 -23.86 1.49
CA GLN A 410 -39.01 -22.97 2.62
C GLN A 410 -39.38 -21.53 2.27
N GLY A 411 -39.93 -20.79 3.24
CA GLY A 411 -40.15 -19.36 3.10
C GLY A 411 -38.83 -18.63 2.78
N CYS A 412 -38.91 -17.61 1.94
CA CYS A 412 -37.74 -16.80 1.60
C CYS A 412 -37.71 -15.55 2.48
N ASP A 413 -36.68 -15.47 3.32
CA ASP A 413 -36.49 -14.36 4.25
C ASP A 413 -36.05 -13.08 3.50
N MET A 414 -36.79 -11.99 3.71
CA MET A 414 -36.51 -10.67 3.15
C MET A 414 -35.26 -10.03 3.78
N ASP A 415 -34.99 -10.29 5.06
CA ASP A 415 -33.78 -9.80 5.73
C ASP A 415 -32.54 -10.41 5.07
N TRP A 416 -32.57 -11.71 4.81
CA TRP A 416 -31.52 -12.39 4.05
C TRP A 416 -31.34 -11.79 2.66
N MET A 417 -32.41 -11.50 1.91
CA MET A 417 -32.29 -10.87 0.58
C MET A 417 -31.67 -9.47 0.65
N GLN A 418 -32.00 -8.69 1.69
CA GLN A 418 -31.42 -7.37 1.90
C GLN A 418 -29.92 -7.49 2.16
N GLU A 419 -29.51 -8.39 3.07
CA GLU A 419 -28.10 -8.63 3.38
C GLU A 419 -27.27 -9.06 2.16
N ARG A 420 -27.89 -9.81 1.24
CA ARG A 420 -27.26 -10.21 -0.03
C ARG A 420 -27.34 -9.16 -1.13
N GLY A 421 -28.03 -8.04 -0.90
CA GLY A 421 -28.18 -6.93 -1.84
C GLY A 421 -29.06 -7.24 -3.05
N VAL A 422 -29.95 -8.23 -2.96
CA VAL A 422 -30.82 -8.66 -4.07
C VAL A 422 -32.29 -8.27 -3.87
N LEU A 423 -32.70 -7.88 -2.66
CA LEU A 423 -34.10 -7.60 -2.30
C LEU A 423 -34.82 -6.69 -3.31
N GLY A 424 -34.27 -5.51 -3.60
CA GLY A 424 -34.93 -4.54 -4.47
C GLY A 424 -35.15 -5.05 -5.89
N GLN A 425 -34.16 -5.74 -6.47
CA GLN A 425 -34.24 -6.32 -7.82
C GLN A 425 -35.23 -7.47 -7.88
N VAL A 426 -35.24 -8.32 -6.85
CA VAL A 426 -36.19 -9.43 -6.73
C VAL A 426 -37.62 -8.89 -6.66
N VAL A 427 -37.90 -7.94 -5.76
CA VAL A 427 -39.22 -7.32 -5.62
C VAL A 427 -39.64 -6.61 -6.90
N ALA A 428 -38.75 -5.84 -7.52
CA ALA A 428 -39.03 -5.15 -8.78
C ALA A 428 -39.43 -6.13 -9.90
N ARG A 429 -38.65 -7.21 -10.05
CA ARG A 429 -38.92 -8.24 -11.08
C ARG A 429 -40.22 -8.97 -10.81
N LEU A 430 -40.50 -9.33 -9.55
CA LEU A 430 -41.77 -9.94 -9.15
C LEU A 430 -42.97 -9.06 -9.49
N LEU A 431 -42.88 -7.75 -9.21
CA LEU A 431 -43.97 -6.81 -9.49
C LEU A 431 -44.20 -6.59 -10.99
N THR A 432 -43.14 -6.67 -11.80
CA THR A 432 -43.25 -6.65 -13.26
C THR A 432 -43.91 -7.92 -13.80
N ASP A 433 -43.51 -9.09 -13.28
CA ASP A 433 -44.02 -10.39 -13.74
C ASP A 433 -45.44 -10.70 -13.20
N ALA A 434 -45.92 -9.98 -12.17
CA ALA A 434 -47.23 -10.20 -11.55
C ALA A 434 -48.38 -9.45 -12.28
N GLU A 435 -49.26 -10.17 -12.96
CA GLU A 435 -50.47 -9.64 -13.62
C GLU A 435 -51.65 -9.40 -12.65
N HIS A 436 -51.40 -8.78 -11.49
CA HIS A 436 -52.47 -8.53 -10.51
C HIS A 436 -53.09 -7.14 -10.68
N GLN A 437 -54.43 -7.08 -10.77
CA GLN A 437 -55.23 -5.85 -10.79
C GLN A 437 -55.61 -5.36 -9.37
N GLN A 438 -55.36 -6.16 -8.33
CA GLN A 438 -55.68 -5.82 -6.94
C GLN A 438 -54.51 -5.11 -6.24
N PRO A 439 -54.76 -4.30 -5.19
CA PRO A 439 -53.71 -3.74 -4.35
C PRO A 439 -52.84 -4.84 -3.75
N LEU A 440 -51.53 -4.69 -3.86
CA LEU A 440 -50.56 -5.66 -3.38
C LEU A 440 -50.00 -5.20 -2.04
N LEU A 441 -49.99 -6.07 -1.03
CA LEU A 441 -49.37 -5.85 0.26
C LEU A 441 -48.04 -6.61 0.32
N LEU A 442 -46.96 -5.89 0.65
CA LEU A 442 -45.66 -6.48 0.96
C LEU A 442 -45.28 -6.11 2.39
N VAL A 443 -45.05 -7.12 3.23
CA VAL A 443 -44.63 -6.92 4.62
C VAL A 443 -43.11 -6.82 4.69
N LEU A 444 -42.64 -5.72 5.26
CA LEU A 444 -41.23 -5.43 5.52
C LEU A 444 -40.99 -5.45 7.03
N HIS A 445 -39.80 -5.87 7.44
CA HIS A 445 -39.38 -5.93 8.84
C HIS A 445 -38.63 -4.67 9.29
N GLN A 446 -38.05 -3.89 8.37
CA GLN A 446 -37.21 -2.74 8.73
C GLN A 446 -37.33 -1.58 7.73
N GLN A 447 -37.15 -0.33 8.20
CA GLN A 447 -37.14 0.86 7.33
C GLN A 447 -36.05 0.82 6.25
N SER A 448 -34.93 0.15 6.48
CA SER A 448 -33.89 -0.01 5.44
C SER A 448 -34.40 -0.77 4.23
N GLN A 449 -35.28 -1.77 4.42
CA GLN A 449 -35.84 -2.57 3.34
C GLN A 449 -36.72 -1.71 2.43
N LEU A 450 -37.48 -0.78 3.02
CA LEU A 450 -38.29 0.19 2.28
C LEU A 450 -37.42 1.00 1.32
N ALA A 451 -36.29 1.55 1.81
CA ALA A 451 -35.37 2.30 0.98
C ALA A 451 -34.80 1.45 -0.17
N HIS A 452 -34.45 0.19 0.09
CA HIS A 452 -33.96 -0.75 -0.93
C HIS A 452 -35.02 -1.09 -1.99
N VAL A 453 -36.27 -1.33 -1.59
CA VAL A 453 -37.36 -1.65 -2.52
C VAL A 453 -37.68 -0.44 -3.42
N LEU A 454 -37.80 0.75 -2.84
CA LEU A 454 -38.11 1.98 -3.59
C LEU A 454 -37.05 2.34 -4.64
N ALA A 455 -35.78 1.99 -4.40
CA ALA A 455 -34.69 2.27 -5.32
C ALA A 455 -34.82 1.50 -6.65
N TYR A 456 -35.39 0.30 -6.62
CA TYR A 456 -35.50 -0.58 -7.79
C TYR A 456 -36.92 -0.69 -8.35
N LEU A 457 -37.91 -0.07 -7.68
CA LEU A 457 -39.31 -0.19 -8.05
C LEU A 457 -39.54 0.30 -9.50
N PRO A 458 -40.25 -0.47 -10.35
CA PRO A 458 -40.70 0.02 -11.65
C PRO A 458 -41.79 1.10 -11.48
N PRO A 459 -42.12 1.88 -12.53
CA PRO A 459 -43.29 2.75 -12.51
C PRO A 459 -44.56 1.92 -12.25
N LEU A 460 -45.33 2.31 -11.24
CA LEU A 460 -46.60 1.68 -10.89
C LEU A 460 -47.70 2.26 -11.79
N GLU A 461 -47.77 1.79 -13.04
CA GLU A 461 -48.65 2.34 -14.09
C GLU A 461 -50.16 2.19 -13.84
N GLU A 462 -50.58 1.57 -12.72
CA GLU A 462 -51.96 1.46 -12.20
C GLU A 462 -52.05 0.60 -10.90
N LYS A 463 -50.98 -0.12 -10.56
CA LYS A 463 -50.93 -1.02 -9.40
C LYS A 463 -50.75 -0.25 -8.08
N VAL A 464 -51.65 -0.46 -7.13
CA VAL A 464 -51.48 0.06 -5.77
C VAL A 464 -50.58 -0.87 -4.97
N LEU A 465 -49.38 -0.41 -4.61
CA LEU A 465 -48.46 -1.14 -3.74
C LEU A 465 -48.56 -0.60 -2.31
N ILE A 466 -48.93 -1.47 -1.38
CA ILE A 466 -48.99 -1.22 0.05
C ILE A 466 -47.75 -1.85 0.70
N LEU A 467 -46.93 -1.04 1.36
CA LEU A 467 -45.74 -1.50 2.08
C LEU A 467 -46.00 -1.44 3.58
N ALA A 468 -46.08 -2.60 4.23
CA ALA A 468 -46.26 -2.69 5.68
C ALA A 468 -44.92 -2.69 6.41
N LEU A 469 -44.78 -1.87 7.43
CA LEU A 469 -43.56 -1.79 8.27
C LEU A 469 -43.94 -1.80 9.76
N PRO A 470 -43.10 -2.37 10.64
CA PRO A 470 -43.36 -2.34 12.07
C PRO A 470 -43.38 -0.91 12.60
N THR A 471 -42.33 -0.16 12.32
CA THR A 471 -42.19 1.25 12.70
C THR A 471 -41.52 2.05 11.58
N LEU A 472 -41.73 3.37 11.60
CA LEU A 472 -41.15 4.31 10.65
C LEU A 472 -40.64 5.56 11.39
N THR A 473 -39.46 6.04 11.01
CA THR A 473 -38.89 7.30 11.48
C THR A 473 -38.98 8.37 10.40
N GLU A 474 -39.06 9.64 10.82
CA GLU A 474 -39.14 10.77 9.89
C GLU A 474 -37.83 10.90 9.09
N ASP A 475 -37.94 10.71 7.78
CA ASP A 475 -36.87 10.87 6.80
C ASP A 475 -37.44 11.55 5.55
N ALA A 476 -37.03 12.80 5.32
CA ALA A 476 -37.55 13.63 4.22
C ALA A 476 -37.21 13.05 2.84
N ALA A 477 -36.02 12.45 2.68
CA ALA A 477 -35.60 11.88 1.40
C ALA A 477 -36.42 10.61 1.08
N LEU A 478 -36.77 9.84 2.11
CA LEU A 478 -37.58 8.64 1.95
C LEU A 478 -39.05 9.00 1.68
N LEU A 479 -39.60 10.01 2.36
CA LEU A 479 -40.94 10.54 2.10
C LEU A 479 -41.12 10.97 0.64
N GLU A 480 -40.14 11.72 0.11
CA GLU A 480 -40.17 12.18 -1.28
C GLU A 480 -40.22 10.99 -2.25
N LYS A 481 -39.39 9.96 -2.02
CA LYS A 481 -39.36 8.74 -2.85
C LYS A 481 -40.66 7.95 -2.78
N VAL A 482 -41.25 7.77 -1.59
CA VAL A 482 -42.54 7.07 -1.44
C VAL A 482 -43.63 7.80 -2.21
N SER A 483 -43.66 9.14 -2.10
CA SER A 483 -44.65 9.99 -2.74
C SER A 483 -44.50 9.99 -4.27
N GLN A 484 -43.28 10.14 -4.78
CA GLN A 484 -42.96 10.08 -6.21
C GLN A 484 -43.34 8.73 -6.84
N ARG A 485 -43.20 7.63 -6.08
CA ARG A 485 -43.53 6.28 -6.55
C ARG A 485 -45.00 5.91 -6.36
N GLY A 486 -45.81 6.75 -5.70
CA GLY A 486 -47.23 6.48 -5.47
C GLY A 486 -47.51 5.29 -4.54
N CYS A 487 -46.56 4.90 -3.69
CA CYS A 487 -46.74 3.80 -2.76
C CYS A 487 -47.60 4.22 -1.55
N VAL A 488 -48.42 3.30 -1.06
CA VAL A 488 -49.21 3.46 0.16
C VAL A 488 -48.50 2.73 1.30
N LEU A 489 -48.51 3.30 2.50
CA LEU A 489 -47.89 2.67 3.67
C LEU A 489 -48.92 2.07 4.62
N ALA A 490 -48.53 0.96 5.25
CA ALA A 490 -49.21 0.39 6.39
C ALA A 490 -48.24 0.34 7.59
N LEU A 491 -48.72 0.70 8.78
CA LEU A 491 -47.94 0.55 10.01
C LEU A 491 -48.45 -0.66 10.80
N ARG A 492 -47.56 -1.40 11.47
CA ARG A 492 -47.97 -2.42 12.44
C ARG A 492 -48.14 -1.83 13.83
N GLU A 493 -47.19 -1.01 14.28
CA GLU A 493 -47.24 -0.38 15.60
C GLU A 493 -47.84 1.04 15.53
N LEU A 494 -48.95 1.26 16.24
CA LEU A 494 -49.56 2.58 16.43
C LEU A 494 -49.04 3.23 17.73
N GLY A 495 -47.76 3.59 17.71
CA GLY A 495 -47.13 4.35 18.81
C GLY A 495 -47.35 5.87 18.71
N SER A 496 -46.69 6.63 19.59
CA SER A 496 -46.72 8.11 19.61
C SER A 496 -46.24 8.80 18.33
N ARG A 497 -45.58 8.05 17.42
CA ARG A 497 -45.02 8.55 16.16
C ARG A 497 -46.02 8.57 15.01
N ALA A 498 -47.05 7.71 15.02
CA ALA A 498 -48.00 7.64 13.91
C ALA A 498 -48.71 8.99 13.61
N PRO A 499 -49.16 9.77 14.62
CA PRO A 499 -49.74 11.10 14.38
C PRO A 499 -48.72 12.14 13.85
N ALA A 500 -47.43 11.99 14.16
CA ALA A 500 -46.38 12.88 13.65
C ALA A 500 -46.11 12.61 12.16
N LEU A 501 -46.02 11.33 11.78
CA LEU A 501 -45.86 10.92 10.39
C LEU A 501 -47.01 11.39 9.49
N LEU A 502 -48.26 11.27 9.95
CA LEU A 502 -49.43 11.76 9.20
C LEU A 502 -49.39 13.28 9.02
N ARG A 503 -48.99 14.04 10.06
CA ARG A 503 -48.81 15.50 9.95
C ARG A 503 -47.67 15.90 9.02
N ALA A 504 -46.61 15.09 8.95
CA ALA A 504 -45.51 15.27 8.03
C ALA A 504 -45.86 14.87 6.57
N GLY A 505 -47.08 14.40 6.31
CA GLY A 505 -47.57 14.13 4.95
C GLY A 505 -47.25 12.73 4.41
N TRP A 506 -46.86 11.78 5.27
CA TRP A 506 -46.62 10.40 4.84
C TRP A 506 -47.91 9.72 4.34
N PRO A 507 -47.90 8.97 3.23
CA PRO A 507 -49.07 8.32 2.66
C PRO A 507 -49.45 7.03 3.42
N VAL A 508 -49.57 7.11 4.74
CA VAL A 508 -50.02 6.01 5.60
C VAL A 508 -51.54 5.95 5.56
N ARG A 509 -52.09 4.84 5.06
CA ARG A 509 -53.56 4.63 4.98
C ARG A 509 -54.04 3.42 5.74
N TYR A 510 -53.16 2.44 5.95
CA TYR A 510 -53.54 1.18 6.54
C TYR A 510 -52.84 0.95 7.88
N TRP A 511 -53.50 0.18 8.74
CA TRP A 511 -52.93 -0.38 9.95
C TRP A 511 -53.06 -1.91 9.90
N LEU A 512 -51.95 -2.60 10.12
CA LEU A 512 -51.87 -4.05 10.13
C LEU A 512 -51.56 -4.52 11.57
N PRO A 513 -52.58 -4.85 12.38
CA PRO A 513 -52.38 -5.21 13.78
C PRO A 513 -51.51 -6.46 13.94
N ASP A 514 -50.67 -6.46 14.97
CA ASP A 514 -49.89 -7.61 15.44
C ASP A 514 -50.81 -8.60 16.20
N PRO A 515 -50.45 -9.88 16.35
CA PRO A 515 -51.32 -10.88 16.96
C PRO A 515 -51.49 -10.75 18.48
N SER A 516 -50.89 -9.74 19.13
CA SER A 516 -50.99 -9.55 20.58
C SER A 516 -52.36 -9.00 21.01
N ASP A 517 -52.87 -9.44 22.16
CA ASP A 517 -54.15 -8.98 22.74
C ASP A 517 -54.22 -7.46 23.00
N HIS A 518 -53.08 -6.75 22.93
CA HIS A 518 -52.99 -5.30 23.13
C HIS A 518 -53.57 -4.50 21.96
N ASP A 519 -53.65 -5.08 20.76
CA ASP A 519 -54.04 -4.34 19.56
C ASP A 519 -55.54 -4.04 19.49
N VAL A 520 -56.38 -4.80 20.20
CA VAL A 520 -57.82 -4.49 20.31
C VAL A 520 -58.05 -3.11 20.92
N LEU A 521 -57.16 -2.66 21.83
CA LEU A 521 -57.25 -1.35 22.48
C LEU A 521 -56.82 -0.19 21.55
N LEU A 522 -56.08 -0.47 20.47
CA LEU A 522 -55.57 0.55 19.53
C LEU A 522 -56.52 0.83 18.36
N GLN A 523 -57.56 0.03 18.17
CA GLN A 523 -58.54 0.21 17.08
C GLN A 523 -59.26 1.57 17.10
N PRO A 524 -59.67 2.15 18.25
CA PRO A 524 -60.23 3.50 18.30
C PRO A 524 -59.24 4.57 17.85
N LEU A 525 -57.95 4.42 18.20
CA LEU A 525 -56.88 5.34 17.80
C LEU A 525 -56.63 5.28 16.30
N ALA A 526 -56.59 4.07 15.72
CA ALA A 526 -56.49 3.89 14.27
C ALA A 526 -57.62 4.63 13.52
N ARG A 527 -58.86 4.50 13.99
CA ARG A 527 -60.02 5.20 13.42
C ARG A 527 -59.95 6.71 13.57
N GLN A 528 -59.50 7.21 14.72
CA GLN A 528 -59.30 8.64 14.96
C GLN A 528 -58.23 9.23 14.02
N LEU A 529 -57.20 8.46 13.69
CA LEU A 529 -56.16 8.82 12.72
C LEU A 529 -56.58 8.60 11.25
N GLY A 530 -57.80 8.08 11.00
CA GLY A 530 -58.33 7.82 9.66
C GLY A 530 -57.72 6.60 8.96
N LEU A 531 -57.05 5.71 9.70
CA LEU A 531 -56.41 4.51 9.16
C LEU A 531 -57.41 3.37 9.01
N LEU A 532 -57.29 2.62 7.91
CA LEU A 532 -58.08 1.42 7.66
C LEU A 532 -57.37 0.18 8.19
N ARG A 533 -58.07 -0.63 8.97
CA ARG A 533 -57.55 -1.91 9.43
C ARG A 533 -57.57 -2.93 8.29
N LEU A 534 -56.45 -3.62 8.09
CA LEU A 534 -56.36 -4.78 7.21
C LEU A 534 -56.57 -6.08 8.01
N GLY A 535 -57.18 -7.09 7.35
CA GLY A 535 -57.28 -8.44 7.87
C GLY A 535 -55.92 -9.12 8.10
N ARG A 536 -55.92 -10.26 8.79
CA ARG A 536 -54.71 -10.97 9.22
C ARG A 536 -54.11 -11.87 8.12
N PRO A 537 -52.78 -11.87 7.90
CA PRO A 537 -52.10 -12.90 7.13
C PRO A 537 -52.24 -14.29 7.79
N ALA A 538 -52.30 -15.35 6.98
CA ALA A 538 -52.47 -16.75 7.38
C ALA A 538 -51.13 -17.40 7.76
N GLU A 539 -49.99 -16.89 7.28
CA GLU A 539 -48.65 -17.32 7.73
C GLU A 539 -48.47 -17.16 9.25
N GLU A 540 -49.23 -16.26 9.88
CA GLU A 540 -49.24 -16.06 11.33
C GLU A 540 -50.17 -17.02 12.09
N GLN A 541 -51.12 -17.71 11.42
CA GLN A 541 -51.95 -18.77 12.05
C GLN A 541 -51.19 -20.09 12.23
N GLU A 542 -50.24 -20.41 11.35
CA GLU A 542 -49.43 -21.64 11.44
C GLU A 542 -48.29 -21.53 12.47
N GLY A 543 -47.75 -20.33 12.69
CA GLY A 543 -46.73 -20.08 13.72
C GLY A 543 -47.20 -20.36 15.15
N GLU A 544 -48.48 -20.11 15.44
CA GLU A 544 -49.15 -20.45 16.71
C GLU A 544 -49.24 -21.97 16.93
N THR A 545 -49.53 -22.73 15.87
CA THR A 545 -49.66 -24.20 15.97
C THR A 545 -48.30 -24.88 16.20
N ARG A 546 -47.19 -24.24 15.76
CA ARG A 546 -45.82 -24.71 16.02
C ARG A 546 -45.29 -24.31 17.39
N ARG A 547 -45.53 -23.07 17.84
CA ARG A 547 -45.10 -22.61 19.19
C ARG A 547 -45.83 -23.32 20.33
N GLN A 548 -47.06 -23.80 20.13
CA GLN A 548 -47.79 -24.58 21.13
C GLN A 548 -47.40 -26.08 21.16
N ARG A 549 -46.50 -26.55 20.28
CA ARG A 549 -46.06 -27.96 20.19
C ARG A 549 -44.60 -28.21 20.57
N GLU A 550 -43.89 -27.22 21.11
CA GLU A 550 -42.61 -27.44 21.77
C GLU A 550 -42.85 -27.71 23.27
N PRO A 551 -42.59 -28.92 23.78
CA PRO A 551 -42.62 -29.15 25.23
C PRO A 551 -41.42 -28.42 25.88
N CYS A 552 -41.68 -27.77 27.01
CA CYS A 552 -40.67 -27.18 27.91
C CYS A 552 -39.49 -28.11 28.21
#